data_AF-A0A9D6F5N9-F1
#
_entry.id   AF-A0A9D6F5N9-F1
#
_cell.length_a   1.000
_cell.length_b   1.000
_cell.length_c   1.000
_cell.angle_alpha   90.00
_cell.angle_beta   90.00
_cell.angle_gamma   90.00
#
_symmetry.space_group_name_H-M   'P 1'
#
loop_
_entity.id
_entity.type
_entity.pdbx_description
1 polymer ?
#
loop_
_entity_poly.entity_id
_entity_poly.type
_entity_poly.pdbx_seq_one_letter_code
_entity_poly.pdbx_strand_id
1 'polypeptide(L)' 'MSTSHWSVLVSQDRPQIEQYHRKADSEWTYRLHLGLEAAVAMPSIGCDLKLVDVYDRVEFAETA' A
#
# COMPACT_ATOMS: atom_id res chain seq x y z
N MET A 1 10.08 18.15 16.59
CA MET A 1 9.40 17.81 15.33
C MET A 1 8.73 16.45 15.53
N SER A 2 7.41 16.34 15.39
CA SER A 2 6.73 15.03 15.48
C SER A 2 6.90 14.28 14.17
N THR A 3 7.51 13.10 14.23
CA THR A 3 7.79 12.27 13.05
C THR A 3 6.60 11.38 12.74
N SER A 4 5.92 11.63 11.63
CA SER A 4 4.98 10.66 11.07
C SER A 4 5.73 9.41 10.59
N HIS A 5 5.12 8.23 10.75
CA HIS A 5 5.70 6.96 10.32
C HIS A 5 4.78 6.29 9.30
N TRP A 6 5.36 5.74 8.24
CA TRP A 6 4.64 5.09 7.15
C TRP A 6 5.12 3.66 7.00
N SER A 7 4.19 2.71 6.92
CA SER A 7 4.46 1.30 6.65
C SER A 7 3.48 0.78 5.61
N VAL A 8 3.98 -0.06 4.70
CA VAL A 8 3.20 -0.68 3.63
C VAL A 8 3.48 -2.18 3.68
N LEU A 9 2.43 -3.00 3.65
CA LEU A 9 2.51 -4.45 3.59
C LEU A 9 1.93 -4.90 2.26
N VAL A 10 2.66 -5.76 1.54
CA VAL A 10 2.30 -6.23 0.20
C VAL A 10 1.93 -7.70 0.31
N SER A 11 0.69 -8.03 -0.05
CA SER A 11 0.22 -9.42 -0.09
C SER A 11 0.92 -10.16 -1.23
N GLN A 12 1.33 -11.40 -1.00
CA GLN A 12 2.03 -12.21 -2.01
C GLN A 12 1.09 -13.01 -2.90
N ASP A 13 -0.13 -13.29 -2.43
CA ASP A 13 -1.07 -14.23 -3.06
C ASP A 13 -2.19 -13.52 -3.84
N ARG A 14 -2.32 -12.21 -3.70
CA ARG A 14 -3.39 -11.41 -4.31
C ARG A 14 -2.94 -9.94 -4.48
N PRO A 15 -3.55 -9.19 -5.42
CA PRO A 15 -3.24 -7.77 -5.60
C PRO A 15 -3.84 -6.94 -4.46
N GLN A 16 -3.15 -6.91 -3.32
CA GLN A 16 -3.60 -6.25 -2.10
C GLN A 16 -2.42 -5.62 -1.35
N ILE A 17 -2.60 -4.36 -0.95
CA ILE A 17 -1.63 -3.64 -0.14
C ILE A 17 -2.31 -3.02 1.07
N GLU A 18 -1.77 -3.27 2.27
CA GLU A 18 -2.13 -2.55 3.49
C GLU A 18 -1.21 -1.36 3.71
N GLN A 19 -1.79 -0.22 4.07
CA GLN A 19 -1.08 1.01 4.40
C GLN A 19 -1.38 1.43 5.84
N TYR A 20 -0.32 1.64 6.61
CA TYR A 20 -0.37 2.17 7.96
C TYR A 20 0.37 3.50 8.02
N HIS A 21 -0.33 4.55 8.45
CA HIS A 21 0.24 5.87 8.68
C HIS A 21 0.02 6.29 10.12
N ARG A 22 1.10 6.42 10.89
CA ARG A 22 1.08 7.05 12.21
C ARG A 22 1.23 8.56 12.04
N LYS A 23 0.20 9.29 12.44
CA LYS A 23 0.22 10.75 12.49
C LYS A 23 0.99 11.24 13.72
N ALA A 24 1.28 12.54 13.73
CA ALA A 24 2.04 13.23 14.78
C ALA A 24 1.40 13.16 16.19
N ASP A 25 0.10 12.90 16.26
CA ASP A 25 -0.73 12.78 17.47
C ASP A 25 -0.82 11.33 18.00
N SER A 26 -0.03 10.40 17.44
CA SER A 26 -0.08 8.96 17.72
C SER A 26 -1.33 8.24 17.21
N GLU A 27 -2.17 8.88 16.41
CA GLU A 27 -3.26 8.22 15.69
C GLU A 27 -2.71 7.37 14.54
N TRP A 28 -3.22 6.16 14.38
CA TRP A 28 -2.93 5.30 13.24
C TRP A 28 -4.09 5.32 12.26
N THR A 29 -3.80 5.67 11.01
CA THR A 29 -4.72 5.46 9.90
C THR A 29 -4.35 4.16 9.18
N TYR A 30 -5.34 3.29 9.00
CA TYR A 30 -5.26 2.09 8.18
C TYR A 30 -6.01 2.29 6.86
N ARG A 31 -5.43 1.85 5.75
CA ARG A 31 -6.09 1.79 4.44
C ARG A 31 -5.76 0.46 3.77
N LEU A 32 -6.78 -0.15 3.17
CA LEU A 32 -6.67 -1.35 2.37
C LEU A 32 -6.85 -0.97 0.90
N HIS A 33 -5.91 -1.38 0.06
CA HIS A 33 -5.93 -1.17 -1.38
C HIS A 33 -6.08 -2.53 -2.06
N LEU A 34 -7.10 -2.68 -2.91
CA LEU A 34 -7.47 -3.95 -3.53
C LEU A 34 -7.52 -3.80 -5.05
N GLY A 35 -6.96 -4.79 -5.76
CA GLY A 35 -6.98 -4.87 -7.21
C GLY A 35 -5.84 -4.09 -7.89
N LEU A 36 -5.53 -4.47 -9.13
CA LEU A 36 -4.42 -3.89 -9.90
C LEU A 36 -4.64 -2.40 -10.26
N GLU A 37 -5.90 -1.95 -10.28
CA GLU A 37 -6.27 -0.56 -10.57
C GLU A 37 -6.03 0.38 -9.38
N ALA A 38 -5.78 -0.15 -8.18
CA ALA A 38 -5.57 0.67 -6.99
C ALA A 38 -4.17 1.29 -6.96
N ALA A 39 -4.04 2.37 -6.18
CA ALA A 39 -2.78 3.06 -5.96
C ALA A 39 -2.64 3.56 -4.51
N VAL A 40 -1.44 3.39 -3.96
CA VAL A 40 -1.08 3.90 -2.63
C VAL A 40 -0.41 5.26 -2.75
N ALA A 41 -1.08 6.32 -2.30
CA ALA A 41 -0.50 7.66 -2.29
C ALA A 41 0.66 7.76 -1.29
N MET A 42 1.83 8.23 -1.75
CA MET A 42 3.05 8.42 -0.96
C MET A 42 3.55 9.87 -1.09
N PRO A 43 2.88 10.85 -0.46
CA PRO A 43 3.18 12.27 -0.63
C PRO A 43 4.57 12.68 -0.12
N SER A 44 5.17 11.93 0.81
CA SER A 44 6.52 12.19 1.33
C SER A 44 7.62 12.08 0.27
N ILE A 45 7.36 11.33 -0.80
CA ILE A 45 8.27 11.15 -1.95
C ILE A 45 7.63 11.59 -3.27
N GLY A 46 6.45 12.21 -3.23
CA GLY A 46 5.74 12.73 -4.40
C GLY A 46 5.35 11.66 -5.43
N CYS A 47 4.99 10.46 -4.98
CA CYS A 47 4.71 9.32 -5.85
C CYS A 47 3.42 8.60 -5.44
N ASP A 48 2.77 7.95 -6.42
CA ASP A 48 1.71 6.99 -6.19
C ASP A 48 2.22 5.60 -6.56
N LEU A 49 2.24 4.68 -5.59
CA LEU A 49 2.61 3.29 -5.82
C LEU A 49 1.40 2.55 -6.40
N LYS A 50 1.36 2.40 -7.73
CA LYS A 50 0.29 1.66 -8.41
C LYS A 50 0.46 0.16 -8.19
N LEU A 51 -0.62 -0.54 -7.88
CA LEU A 51 -0.56 -1.99 -7.65
C LEU A 51 -0.19 -2.75 -8.93
N VAL A 52 -0.63 -2.29 -10.11
CA VAL A 52 -0.20 -2.87 -11.40
C VAL A 52 1.32 -2.89 -11.57
N ASP A 53 2.04 -1.85 -11.12
CA ASP A 53 3.49 -1.77 -11.23
C ASP A 53 4.19 -2.66 -10.18
N VAL A 54 3.62 -2.75 -8.97
CA VAL A 54 4.13 -3.63 -7.90
C VAL A 54 4.05 -5.10 -8.29
N TYR A 55 2.97 -5.48 -8.96
CA TYR A 55 2.66 -6.87 -9.31
C TYR A 55 2.95 -7.21 -10.78
N ASP A 56 3.62 -6.34 -11.53
CA ASP A 56 3.91 -6.50 -12.97
C ASP A 56 4.52 -7.88 -13.33
N ARG A 57 5.30 -8.45 -12.40
CA ARG A 57 6.00 -9.72 -12.60
C ARG A 57 5.47 -10.86 -11.72
N VAL A 58 4.25 -10.71 -11.22
CA VAL A 58 3.61 -11.68 -10.33
C VAL A 58 2.41 -12.29 -11.06
N GLU A 59 2.47 -13.59 -11.26
CA GLU A 59 1.32 -14.37 -11.70
C GLU A 59 0.57 -14.87 -10.46
N PHE A 60 -0.70 -14.49 -10.34
CA PHE A 60 -1.56 -14.98 -9.26
C PHE A 60 -2.17 -16.32 -9.63
N ALA A 61 -2.25 -17.23 -8.66
CA ALA A 61 -2.99 -18.47 -8.86
C ALA A 61 -4.46 -18.15 -9.14
N GLU A 62 -5.06 -18.88 -10.07
CA GLU A 62 -6.49 -18.76 -10.33
C GLU A 62 -7.24 -19.21 -9.08
N THR A 63 -8.13 -18.35 -8.56
CA THR A 63 -8.98 -18.73 -7.44
C THR A 63 -9.98 -19.77 -7.96
N ALA A 64 -9.82 -21.02 -7.52
CA ALA A 64 -10.69 -22.15 -7.87
C ALA A 64 -12.14 -21.95 -7.42
#